data_AF-A0A7J9QIT9-F1
#
_entry.id   AF-A0A7J9QIT9-F1
#
_cell.length_a   1.000
_cell.length_b   1.000
_cell.length_c   1.000
_cell.angle_alpha   90.00
_cell.angle_beta   90.00
_cell.angle_gamma   90.00
#
_symmetry.space_group_name_H-M   'P 1'
#
loop_
_entity.id
_entity.type
_entity.pdbx_description
1 polymer ?
#
loop_
_entity_poly.entity_id
_entity_poly.type
_entity_poly.pdbx_seq_one_letter_code
_entity_poly.pdbx_strand_id
1 'polypeptide(L)'
;MSESLTTTLRYYGISPWEIEVLYGFLNSHFTINQEEIEADDKDFVSFLDVNIPLTFNDAFFEWFDFKRWEKVKAVFKEMKRRRGSGNAIKIVINFSGVPKIGFTIDTEDKQWFDNAIEKIDS
;
A
#
# COMPACT_ATOMS: atom_id res chain seq x y z
N MET A 1 -0.83 14.34 25.21
CA MET A 1 -1.52 14.23 23.91
C MET A 1 -0.75 13.17 23.14
N SER A 2 -1.37 12.05 22.80
CA SER A 2 -0.70 11.03 21.98
C SER A 2 -0.49 11.62 20.58
N GLU A 3 0.75 11.73 20.13
CA GLU A 3 1.05 12.08 18.75
C GLU A 3 0.32 11.09 17.82
N SER A 4 -0.39 11.60 16.82
CA SER A 4 -1.05 10.74 15.84
C SER A 4 0.00 10.09 14.96
N LEU A 5 -0.14 8.78 14.73
CA LEU A 5 0.72 8.06 13.80
C LEU A 5 0.47 8.58 12.39
N THR A 6 1.53 9.06 11.73
CA THR A 6 1.44 9.57 10.36
C THR A 6 1.90 8.52 9.37
N THR A 7 1.01 8.09 8.48
CA THR A 7 1.37 7.28 7.30
C THR A 7 1.55 8.18 6.10
N THR A 8 2.51 7.87 5.22
CA THR A 8 2.71 8.62 3.97
C THR A 8 2.37 7.75 2.77
N LEU A 9 1.54 8.29 1.88
CA LEU A 9 1.20 7.72 0.58
C LEU A 9 1.93 8.54 -0.49
N ARG A 10 3.01 8.01 -1.05
CA ARG A 10 3.76 8.64 -2.14
C ARG A 10 3.44 7.91 -3.44
N TYR A 11 2.98 8.62 -4.48
CA TYR A 11 2.45 7.94 -5.67
C TYR A 11 2.51 8.77 -6.96
N TYR A 12 2.47 8.07 -8.10
CA TYR A 12 2.18 8.65 -9.42
C TYR A 12 1.32 7.67 -10.24
N GLY A 13 0.55 8.19 -11.21
CA GLY A 13 -0.27 7.34 -12.09
C GLY A 13 -1.43 6.63 -11.37
N ILE A 14 -1.85 7.15 -10.22
CA ILE A 14 -3.00 6.65 -9.45
C ILE A 14 -4.10 7.69 -9.46
N SER A 15 -5.32 7.27 -9.77
CA SER A 15 -6.44 8.20 -9.84
C SER A 15 -6.83 8.72 -8.45
N PRO A 16 -7.35 9.95 -8.31
CA PRO A 16 -7.78 10.49 -7.03
C PRO A 16 -8.81 9.61 -6.30
N TRP A 17 -9.69 8.93 -7.05
CA TRP A 17 -10.67 8.01 -6.47
C TRP A 17 -10.01 6.78 -5.84
N GLU A 18 -8.98 6.21 -6.47
CA GLU A 18 -8.27 5.05 -5.90
C GLU A 18 -7.54 5.41 -4.60
N ILE A 19 -6.91 6.60 -4.56
CA ILE A 19 -6.29 7.14 -3.34
C ILE A 19 -7.33 7.41 -2.26
N GLU A 20 -8.49 7.98 -2.60
CA GLU A 20 -9.57 8.24 -1.64
C GLU A 20 -10.11 6.95 -1.02
N VAL A 21 -10.25 5.89 -1.80
CA VAL A 21 -10.67 4.58 -1.28
C VAL A 21 -9.63 4.02 -0.29
N LEU A 22 -8.34 4.11 -0.62
CA LEU A 22 -7.26 3.72 0.29
C LEU A 22 -7.23 4.59 1.56
N TYR A 23 -7.41 5.90 1.40
CA TYR A 23 -7.53 6.87 2.49
C TYR A 23 -8.66 6.48 3.45
N GLY A 24 -9.84 6.13 2.93
CA GLY A 24 -10.99 5.69 3.72
C GLY A 24 -10.73 4.47 4.60
N PHE A 25 -9.77 3.60 4.23
CA PHE A 25 -9.36 2.48 5.06
C PHE A 25 -8.28 2.84 6.08
N LEU A 26 -7.39 3.80 5.78
CA LEU A 26 -6.27 4.14 6.65
C LEU A 26 -6.59 5.25 7.66
N ASN A 27 -7.50 6.17 7.33
CA ASN A 27 -7.69 7.45 8.05
C ASN A 27 -8.26 7.31 9.47
N SER A 28 -8.81 6.15 9.83
CA SER A 28 -9.34 5.92 11.19
C SER A 28 -8.23 5.70 12.21
N HIS A 29 -7.04 5.32 11.76
CA HIS A 29 -5.91 4.94 12.59
C HIS A 29 -4.67 5.81 12.36
N PHE A 30 -4.58 6.42 11.17
CA PHE A 30 -3.44 7.24 10.78
C PHE A 30 -3.88 8.64 10.37
N THR A 31 -3.04 9.63 10.69
CA THR A 31 -2.97 10.85 9.89
C THR A 31 -2.30 10.50 8.56
N ILE A 32 -2.87 10.93 7.44
CA ILE A 32 -2.37 10.55 6.12
C ILE A 32 -1.74 11.75 5.45
N ASN A 33 -0.45 11.65 5.17
CA ASN A 33 0.26 12.56 4.29
C ASN A 33 0.24 12.00 2.87
N GLN A 34 -0.31 12.74 1.91
CA GLN A 34 -0.37 12.34 0.50
C GLN A 34 0.65 13.15 -0.30
N GLU A 35 1.48 12.47 -1.07
CA GLU A 35 2.53 13.07 -1.88
C GLU A 35 2.43 12.53 -3.32
N GLU A 36 1.71 13.26 -4.17
CA GLU A 36 1.74 13.00 -5.61
C GLU A 36 3.07 13.48 -6.19
N ILE A 37 3.79 12.59 -6.87
CA ILE A 37 5.13 12.84 -7.41
C ILE A 37 5.14 12.73 -8.94
N GLU A 38 6.20 13.25 -9.55
CA GLU A 38 6.51 12.90 -10.93
C GLU A 38 6.97 11.44 -11.02
N ALA A 39 6.76 10.82 -12.18
CA ALA A 39 7.19 9.45 -12.43
C ALA A 39 8.72 9.34 -12.31
N ASP A 40 9.19 8.57 -11.33
CA ASP A 40 10.61 8.34 -11.05
C ASP A 40 11.11 6.95 -11.49
N ASP A 41 10.19 6.05 -11.87
CA ASP A 41 10.47 4.73 -12.43
C ASP A 41 9.87 4.60 -13.83
N LYS A 42 10.73 4.51 -14.86
CA LYS A 42 10.31 4.45 -16.27
C LYS A 42 9.73 3.11 -16.66
N ASP A 43 9.98 2.06 -15.87
CA ASP A 43 9.50 0.73 -16.19
C ASP A 43 8.04 0.57 -15.82
N PHE A 44 7.50 1.40 -14.91
CA PHE A 44 6.13 1.32 -14.41
C PHE A 44 5.26 2.53 -14.77
N VAL A 45 4.04 2.25 -15.22
CA VAL A 45 3.02 3.28 -15.54
C VAL A 45 2.48 3.96 -14.29
N SER A 46 2.48 3.25 -13.16
CA SER A 46 2.02 3.79 -11.88
C SER A 46 2.77 3.19 -10.69
N PHE A 47 2.79 3.93 -9.59
CA PHE A 47 3.53 3.58 -8.39
C PHE A 47 2.76 4.01 -7.14
N LEU A 48 2.80 3.17 -6.12
CA LEU A 48 2.32 3.47 -4.78
C LEU A 48 3.38 3.05 -3.75
N ASP A 49 3.80 3.97 -2.91
CA ASP A 49 4.59 3.70 -1.70
C ASP A 49 3.78 4.07 -0.46
N VAL A 50 3.56 3.08 0.39
CA VAL A 50 2.82 3.18 1.66
C VAL A 50 3.81 3.04 2.81
N ASN A 51 4.05 4.13 3.52
CA ASN A 51 4.99 4.18 4.65
C ASN A 51 4.24 4.15 5.98
N ILE A 52 4.16 2.96 6.59
CA ILE A 52 3.48 2.68 7.87
C ILE A 52 4.47 2.89 9.04
N PRO A 53 4.18 3.78 10.00
CA PRO A 53 5.09 4.14 11.09
C PRO A 53 5.08 3.12 12.24
N LEU A 54 4.96 1.82 11.94
CA LEU A 54 4.81 0.75 12.94
C LEU A 54 5.68 -0.46 12.59
N THR A 55 5.86 -1.36 13.56
CA THR A 55 6.48 -2.67 13.35
C THR A 55 5.49 -3.61 12.69
N PHE A 56 5.96 -4.39 11.72
CA PHE A 56 5.19 -5.47 11.13
C PHE A 56 5.16 -6.68 12.08
N ASN A 57 4.04 -6.89 12.78
CA ASN A 57 3.80 -7.99 13.71
C ASN A 57 2.30 -8.17 14.01
N ASP A 58 1.94 -9.18 14.81
CA ASP A 58 0.55 -9.44 15.20
C ASP A 58 -0.12 -8.25 15.90
N ALA A 59 0.63 -7.48 16.71
CA ALA A 59 0.11 -6.31 17.40
C ALA A 59 -0.35 -5.20 16.43
N PHE A 60 0.29 -5.08 15.26
CA PHE A 60 -0.20 -4.20 14.20
C PHE A 60 -1.57 -4.65 13.69
N PHE A 61 -1.78 -5.93 13.42
CA PHE A 61 -3.05 -6.44 12.87
C PHE A 61 -4.18 -6.44 13.90
N GLU A 62 -3.87 -6.68 15.17
CA GLU A 62 -4.83 -6.51 16.27
C GLU A 62 -5.27 -5.05 16.41
N TRP A 63 -4.33 -4.11 16.31
CA TRP A 63 -4.61 -2.68 16.40
C TRP A 63 -5.30 -2.13 15.15
N PHE A 64 -4.89 -2.55 13.95
CA PHE A 64 -5.40 -2.04 12.68
C PHE A 64 -6.68 -2.76 12.20
N ASP A 65 -7.01 -3.92 12.78
CA ASP A 65 -8.06 -4.86 12.37
C ASP A 65 -7.74 -5.60 11.06
N PHE A 66 -7.60 -6.93 11.14
CA PHE A 66 -7.43 -7.83 9.99
C PHE A 66 -8.45 -7.59 8.88
N LYS A 67 -9.74 -7.35 9.20
CA LYS A 67 -10.76 -7.10 8.16
C LYS A 67 -10.51 -5.81 7.38
N ARG A 68 -9.85 -4.84 8.00
CA ARG A 68 -9.47 -3.58 7.34
C ARG A 68 -8.22 -3.78 6.50
N TRP A 69 -7.24 -4.55 6.99
CA TRP A 69 -6.08 -4.96 6.21
C TRP A 69 -6.49 -5.70 4.92
N GLU A 70 -7.44 -6.63 5.00
CA GLU A 70 -7.99 -7.31 3.82
C GLU A 70 -8.58 -6.35 2.79
N LYS A 71 -9.23 -5.26 3.24
CA LYS A 71 -9.75 -4.22 2.33
C LYS A 71 -8.64 -3.42 1.67
N VAL A 72 -7.56 -3.12 2.39
CA VAL A 72 -6.36 -2.49 1.82
C VAL A 72 -5.75 -3.40 0.75
N LYS A 73 -5.55 -4.70 1.04
CA LYS A 73 -5.11 -5.70 0.06
C LYS A 73 -6.03 -5.76 -1.17
N ALA A 74 -7.34 -5.73 -0.96
CA ALA A 74 -8.32 -5.75 -2.05
C ALA A 74 -8.21 -4.51 -2.97
N VAL A 75 -7.92 -3.33 -2.42
CA VAL A 75 -7.67 -2.11 -3.20
C VAL A 75 -6.44 -2.27 -4.08
N PHE A 76 -5.34 -2.81 -3.55
CA PHE A 76 -4.12 -3.07 -4.33
C PHE A 76 -4.38 -4.00 -5.52
N LYS A 77 -5.13 -5.08 -5.29
CA LYS A 77 -5.53 -6.01 -6.36
C LYS A 77 -6.46 -5.36 -7.38
N GLU A 78 -7.40 -4.53 -6.94
CA GLU A 78 -8.30 -3.79 -7.83
C GLU A 78 -7.53 -2.78 -8.70
N MET A 79 -6.55 -2.08 -8.13
CA MET A 79 -5.66 -1.18 -8.85
C MET A 79 -4.90 -1.93 -9.97
N LYS A 80 -4.34 -3.11 -9.68
CA LYS A 80 -3.70 -3.95 -10.71
C LYS A 80 -4.72 -4.44 -11.75
N ARG A 81 -5.88 -4.94 -11.32
CA ARG A 81 -6.93 -5.48 -12.20
C ARG A 81 -7.40 -4.47 -13.24
N ARG A 82 -7.59 -3.20 -12.83
CA ARG A 82 -8.04 -2.12 -13.74
C ARG A 82 -7.01 -1.71 -14.78
N ARG A 83 -5.72 -1.90 -14.49
CA ARG A 83 -4.63 -1.51 -15.39
C ARG A 83 -4.19 -2.64 -16.33
N GLY A 84 -4.56 -3.89 -16.04
CA GLY A 84 -4.27 -5.04 -16.89
C GLY A 84 -2.90 -5.67 -16.64
N SER A 85 -2.32 -6.25 -17.69
CA SER A 85 -1.03 -6.96 -17.66
C SER A 85 0.17 -6.05 -17.89
N GLY A 86 1.38 -6.55 -17.63
CA GLY A 86 2.64 -5.82 -17.77
C GLY A 86 2.98 -4.98 -16.54
N ASN A 87 3.90 -4.03 -16.70
CA ASN A 87 4.38 -3.13 -15.63
C ASN A 87 3.38 -2.02 -15.29
N ALA A 88 2.17 -2.44 -14.96
CA ALA A 88 1.03 -1.57 -14.82
C ALA A 88 1.09 -0.76 -13.52
N ILE A 89 1.44 -1.41 -12.41
CA ILE A 89 1.59 -0.79 -11.08
C ILE A 89 2.66 -1.50 -10.28
N LYS A 90 3.50 -0.70 -9.60
CA LYS A 90 4.42 -1.15 -8.55
C LYS A 90 3.90 -0.68 -7.20
N ILE A 91 3.83 -1.58 -6.22
CA ILE A 91 3.40 -1.26 -4.86
C ILE A 91 4.54 -1.57 -3.89
N VAL A 92 4.89 -0.59 -3.08
CA VAL A 92 5.85 -0.72 -1.99
C VAL A 92 5.13 -0.45 -0.67
N ILE A 93 5.34 -1.31 0.32
CA ILE A 93 4.78 -1.16 1.67
C ILE A 93 5.93 -1.25 2.65
N ASN A 94 6.19 -0.15 3.35
CA ASN A 94 7.30 -0.01 4.29
C ASN A 94 6.76 0.10 5.71
N PHE A 95 7.31 -0.72 6.61
CA PHE A 95 7.07 -0.68 8.05
C PHE A 95 8.33 -0.13 8.73
N SER A 96 8.21 1.03 9.39
CA SER A 96 9.35 1.74 9.97
C SER A 96 9.78 1.25 11.35
N GLY A 97 9.17 0.16 11.84
CA GLY A 97 9.53 -0.47 13.11
C GLY A 97 10.95 -1.05 13.13
N VAL A 98 11.26 -1.79 14.19
CA VAL A 98 12.55 -2.48 14.34
C VAL A 98 12.30 -3.98 14.46
N PRO A 99 12.75 -4.80 13.50
CA PRO A 99 13.46 -4.42 12.26
C PRO A 99 12.57 -3.65 11.28
N LYS A 100 13.20 -2.86 10.39
CA LYS A 100 12.50 -2.25 9.26
C LYS A 100 12.18 -3.34 8.25
N ILE A 101 10.91 -3.40 7.84
CA ILE A 101 10.42 -4.41 6.90
C ILE A 101 9.80 -3.70 5.70
N GLY A 102 10.12 -4.16 4.50
CA GLY A 102 9.61 -3.62 3.26
C GLY A 102 9.14 -4.74 2.34
N PHE A 103 7.96 -4.56 1.75
CA PHE A 103 7.40 -5.44 0.72
C PHE A 103 7.37 -4.67 -0.59
N THR A 104 7.93 -5.24 -1.65
CA THR A 104 7.85 -4.68 -3.01
C THR A 104 7.14 -5.69 -3.90
N ILE A 105 6.08 -5.25 -4.55
CA ILE A 105 5.29 -6.03 -5.49
C ILE A 105 5.36 -5.32 -6.84
N ASP A 106 6.12 -5.89 -7.76
CA ASP A 106 6.46 -5.34 -9.07
C ASP A 106 6.17 -6.35 -10.21
N THR A 107 5.34 -7.36 -9.93
CA THR A 107 5.09 -8.45 -10.88
C THR A 107 4.15 -8.03 -12.03
N GLU A 108 4.52 -8.40 -13.25
CA GLU A 108 3.69 -8.20 -14.43
C GLU A 108 2.43 -9.04 -14.42
N ASP A 109 2.55 -10.31 -14.01
CA ASP A 109 1.46 -11.28 -13.97
C ASP A 109 0.47 -10.97 -12.84
N LYS A 110 -0.83 -11.01 -13.18
CA LYS A 110 -1.90 -10.70 -12.21
C LYS A 110 -2.00 -11.76 -11.12
N GLN A 111 -1.85 -13.04 -11.45
CA GLN A 111 -1.99 -14.11 -10.46
C GLN A 111 -0.83 -14.06 -9.47
N TRP A 112 0.39 -13.80 -9.94
CA TRP A 112 1.55 -13.61 -9.07
C TRP A 112 1.41 -12.36 -8.21
N PHE A 113 0.87 -11.28 -8.76
CA PHE A 113 0.55 -10.08 -8.01
C PHE A 113 -0.43 -10.37 -6.87
N ASP A 114 -1.57 -11.00 -7.19
CA ASP A 114 -2.61 -11.34 -6.21
C ASP A 114 -2.05 -12.26 -5.12
N ASN A 115 -1.20 -13.24 -5.50
CA ASN A 115 -0.54 -14.14 -4.56
C ASN A 115 0.50 -13.44 -3.69
N ALA A 116 1.27 -12.50 -4.24
CA ALA A 116 2.27 -11.72 -3.48
C ALA A 116 1.58 -10.86 -2.42
N ILE A 117 0.45 -10.24 -2.77
CA ILE A 117 -0.36 -9.45 -1.84
C ILE A 117 -0.90 -10.33 -0.69
N GLU A 118 -1.41 -11.54 -0.97
CA GLU A 118 -1.88 -12.43 0.10
C GLU A 118 -0.74 -12.93 1.00
N LYS A 119 0.47 -13.06 0.45
CA LYS A 119 1.63 -13.55 1.20
C LYS A 119 2.25 -12.55 2.16
N ILE A 120 1.76 -11.30 2.20
CA ILE A 120 2.31 -10.28 3.09
C ILE A 120 2.14 -10.70 4.55
N ASP A 121 0.94 -11.18 4.91
CA ASP A 121 0.53 -11.48 6.28
C ASP A 121 0.21 -12.97 6.55
N SER A 122 0.54 -13.87 5.60
CA SER A 122 0.27 -15.32 5.68
C SER A 122 1.39 -16.13 6.31
#